data_AF-A0A7S1SSG7-F1
#
_entry.id   AF-A0A7S1SSG7-F1
#
_cell.length_a   1.000
_cell.length_b   1.000
_cell.length_c   1.000
_cell.angle_alpha   90.00
_cell.angle_beta   90.00
_cell.angle_gamma   90.00
#
_symmetry.space_group_name_H-M   'P 1'
#
loop_
_entity.id
_entity.type
_entity.pdbx_description
1 polymer ?
#
loop_
_entity_poly.entity_id
_entity_poly.type
_entity_poly.pdbx_seq_one_letter_code
_entity_poly.pdbx_strand_id
1 'polypeptide(L)'
;IPETATLHRASELDRMRWINRMSADIGANSEERINLQKALLELEDASVCNRAELEQLEEYVQSGGLSRADTVAAQERIKDVLASIKEYDAEGAAIRKEIDANEVQRRQLQTEIDVATSNNTDAPFLQMVMSFRMQALKLQEQQFQTALR
;
A
#
# COMPACT_ATOMS: atom_id res chain seq x y z
N ILE A 1 13.61 -28.16 -4.72
CA ILE A 1 14.07 -27.90 -3.34
C ILE A 1 14.13 -26.38 -3.21
N PRO A 2 13.46 -25.75 -2.22
CA PRO A 2 13.51 -24.30 -2.09
C PRO A 2 14.94 -23.88 -1.78
N GLU A 3 15.43 -22.86 -2.49
CA GLU A 3 16.82 -22.37 -2.51
C GLU A 3 17.33 -21.90 -1.12
N THR A 4 16.40 -21.71 -0.18
CA THR A 4 16.63 -21.35 1.21
C THR A 4 17.25 -22.46 2.06
N ALA A 5 17.11 -23.73 1.68
CA ALA A 5 17.56 -24.87 2.49
C ALA A 5 19.09 -25.13 2.45
N THR A 6 19.85 -24.42 1.61
CA THR A 6 21.27 -24.74 1.33
C THR A 6 22.27 -23.66 1.73
N LEU A 7 21.86 -22.58 2.40
CA LEU A 7 22.77 -21.49 2.80
C LEU A 7 23.86 -21.92 3.80
N HIS A 8 23.65 -23.01 4.55
CA HIS A 8 24.62 -23.57 5.50
C HIS A 8 25.92 -24.05 4.80
N ARG A 9 25.86 -24.49 3.55
CA ARG A 9 27.04 -24.93 2.75
C ARG A 9 27.32 -24.03 1.54
N ALA A 10 26.52 -22.99 1.37
CA ALA A 10 26.62 -22.07 0.25
C ALA A 10 27.90 -21.24 0.35
N SER A 11 28.55 -21.01 -0.80
CA SER A 11 29.74 -20.16 -0.88
C SER A 11 29.41 -18.72 -0.45
N GLU A 12 30.43 -17.94 -0.09
CA GLU A 12 30.24 -16.52 0.22
C GLU A 12 29.54 -15.77 -0.93
N LEU A 13 29.83 -16.16 -2.18
CA LEU A 13 29.18 -15.61 -3.37
C LEU A 13 27.67 -15.91 -3.42
N ASP A 14 27.27 -17.13 -3.08
CA ASP A 14 25.85 -17.54 -3.05
C ASP A 14 25.09 -16.81 -1.94
N ARG A 15 25.74 -16.60 -0.80
CA ARG A 15 25.20 -15.80 0.31
C ARG A 15 25.01 -14.35 -0.12
N MET A 16 26.00 -13.74 -0.78
CA MET A 16 25.90 -12.37 -1.29
C MET A 16 24.79 -12.21 -2.33
N ARG A 17 24.64 -13.19 -3.23
CA ARG A 17 23.53 -13.21 -4.21
C ARG A 17 22.17 -13.26 -3.51
N TRP A 18 22.03 -14.12 -2.49
CA TRP A 18 20.80 -14.20 -1.71
C TRP A 18 20.50 -12.89 -0.97
N ILE A 19 21.49 -12.28 -0.32
CA ILE A 19 21.33 -10.98 0.36
C ILE A 19 20.87 -9.90 -0.62
N ASN A 20 21.48 -9.84 -1.82
CA ASN A 20 21.13 -8.84 -2.83
C ASN A 20 19.71 -9.03 -3.35
N ARG A 21 19.32 -10.29 -3.66
CA ARG A 21 17.94 -10.63 -4.03
C ARG A 21 16.96 -10.20 -2.95
N MET A 22 17.20 -10.61 -1.70
CA MET A 22 16.30 -10.26 -0.59
C MET A 22 16.21 -8.76 -0.36
N SER A 23 17.31 -8.04 -0.51
CA SER A 23 17.28 -6.58 -0.37
C SER A 23 16.47 -5.92 -1.47
N ALA A 24 16.56 -6.42 -2.71
CA ALA A 24 15.73 -5.96 -3.81
C ALA A 24 14.24 -6.28 -3.56
N ASP A 25 13.93 -7.49 -3.12
CA ASP A 25 12.55 -7.93 -2.88
C ASP A 25 11.89 -7.15 -1.73
N ILE A 26 12.62 -6.89 -0.64
CA ILE A 26 12.11 -6.07 0.48
C ILE A 26 11.95 -4.61 0.03
N GLY A 27 12.89 -4.09 -0.76
CA GLY A 27 12.80 -2.75 -1.34
C GLY A 27 11.56 -2.60 -2.21
N ALA A 28 11.35 -3.52 -3.16
CA ALA A 28 10.19 -3.54 -4.04
C ALA A 28 8.88 -3.67 -3.26
N ASN A 29 8.84 -4.54 -2.25
CA ASN A 29 7.66 -4.68 -1.39
C ASN A 29 7.32 -3.38 -0.65
N SER A 30 8.33 -2.67 -0.12
CA SER A 30 8.13 -1.41 0.57
C SER A 30 7.71 -0.28 -0.38
N GLU A 31 8.34 -0.18 -1.54
CA GLU A 31 8.01 0.83 -2.56
C GLU A 31 6.57 0.65 -3.06
N GLU A 32 6.19 -0.59 -3.37
CA GLU A 32 4.83 -0.93 -3.77
C GLU A 32 3.82 -0.53 -2.71
N ARG A 33 4.10 -0.84 -1.42
CA ARG A 33 3.21 -0.47 -0.33
C ARG A 33 3.03 1.04 -0.20
N ILE A 34 4.10 1.82 -0.38
CA ILE A 34 4.04 3.29 -0.37
C ILE A 34 3.17 3.79 -1.53
N ASN A 35 3.33 3.23 -2.73
CA ASN A 35 2.55 3.62 -3.90
C ASN A 35 1.06 3.31 -3.72
N LEU A 36 0.73 2.13 -3.19
CA LEU A 36 -0.65 1.74 -2.90
C LEU A 36 -1.29 2.65 -1.85
N GLN A 37 -0.56 3.00 -0.78
CA GLN A 37 -1.06 3.92 0.24
C GLN A 37 -1.29 5.34 -0.31
N LYS A 38 -0.41 5.83 -1.20
CA LYS A 38 -0.60 7.12 -1.88
C LYS A 38 -1.87 7.12 -2.73
N ALA A 39 -2.04 6.09 -3.57
CA ALA A 39 -3.21 5.97 -4.41
C ALA A 39 -4.50 5.89 -3.59
N LEU A 40 -4.48 5.13 -2.48
CA LEU A 40 -5.63 5.05 -1.58
C LEU A 40 -5.96 6.41 -0.95
N LEU A 41 -4.96 7.16 -0.49
CA LEU A 41 -5.16 8.48 0.11
C LEU A 41 -5.71 9.50 -0.90
N GLU A 42 -5.14 9.57 -2.10
CA GLU A 42 -5.60 10.47 -3.16
C GLU A 42 -7.08 10.20 -3.51
N LEU A 43 -7.46 8.91 -3.53
CA LEU A 43 -8.83 8.49 -3.77
C LEU A 43 -9.76 8.84 -2.60
N GLU A 44 -9.30 8.68 -1.36
CA GLU A 44 -10.06 9.06 -0.17
C GLU A 44 -10.30 10.57 -0.11
N ASP A 45 -9.30 11.39 -0.44
CA ASP A 45 -9.42 12.84 -0.53
C ASP A 45 -10.44 13.26 -1.61
N ALA A 46 -10.36 12.65 -2.80
CA ALA A 46 -11.33 12.89 -3.87
C ALA A 46 -12.75 12.45 -3.46
N SER A 47 -12.88 11.35 -2.72
CA SER A 47 -14.16 10.84 -2.22
C SER A 47 -14.77 11.77 -1.15
N VAL A 48 -13.95 12.37 -0.28
CA VAL A 48 -14.42 13.37 0.70
C VAL A 48 -14.98 14.60 -0.01
N CYS A 49 -14.28 15.12 -1.02
CA CYS A 49 -14.76 16.24 -1.84
C CYS A 49 -16.08 15.91 -2.53
N ASN A 50 -16.20 14.74 -3.15
CA ASN A 50 -17.43 14.31 -3.81
C ASN A 50 -18.60 14.16 -2.83
N ARG A 51 -18.37 13.65 -1.61
CA ARG A 51 -19.42 13.54 -0.60
C ARG A 51 -19.88 14.90 -0.09
N ALA A 52 -18.96 15.85 0.09
CA ALA A 52 -19.31 17.22 0.46
C ALA A 52 -20.09 17.93 -0.66
N GLU A 53 -19.70 17.73 -1.92
CA GLU A 53 -20.45 18.25 -3.08
C GLU A 53 -21.86 17.65 -3.14
N LEU A 54 -21.99 16.33 -2.95
CA LEU A 54 -23.28 15.66 -2.94
C LEU A 54 -24.22 16.23 -1.88
N GLU A 55 -23.73 16.41 -0.65
CA GLU A 55 -24.52 17.01 0.45
C GLU A 55 -25.01 18.41 0.09
N GLN A 56 -24.15 19.25 -0.48
CA GLN A 56 -24.51 20.60 -0.92
C GLN A 56 -25.58 20.57 -2.03
N LEU A 57 -25.44 19.69 -3.01
CA LEU A 57 -26.40 19.56 -4.11
C LEU A 57 -27.77 19.05 -3.62
N GLU A 58 -27.77 18.10 -2.68
CA GLU A 58 -28.99 17.58 -2.08
C GLU A 58 -29.71 18.66 -1.26
N GLU A 59 -28.99 19.43 -0.44
CA GLU A 59 -29.54 20.58 0.28
C GLU A 59 -30.09 21.63 -0.68
N TYR A 60 -29.35 21.93 -1.76
CA TYR A 60 -29.76 22.89 -2.78
C TYR A 60 -31.09 22.49 -3.43
N VAL A 61 -31.24 21.21 -3.79
CA VAL A 61 -32.49 20.67 -4.36
C VAL A 61 -33.63 20.67 -3.33
N GLN A 62 -33.34 20.31 -2.07
CA GLN A 62 -34.35 20.27 -0.99
C GLN A 62 -34.86 21.66 -0.59
N SER A 63 -34.06 22.71 -0.76
CA SER A 63 -34.44 24.09 -0.41
C SER A 63 -35.66 24.61 -1.17
N GLY A 64 -36.01 24.00 -2.31
CA GLY A 64 -37.22 24.30 -3.08
C GLY A 64 -37.25 25.68 -3.75
N GLY A 65 -36.19 26.48 -3.62
CA GLY A 65 -36.08 27.83 -4.18
C GLY A 65 -35.59 27.91 -5.64
N LEU A 66 -35.44 26.77 -6.30
CA LEU A 66 -34.77 26.66 -7.60
C LEU A 66 -35.71 26.83 -8.79
N SER A 67 -35.17 27.36 -9.88
CA SER A 67 -35.83 27.23 -11.18
C SER A 67 -35.83 25.76 -11.60
N ARG A 68 -36.80 25.37 -12.44
CA ARG A 68 -36.87 24.00 -12.98
C ARG A 68 -35.58 23.59 -13.71
N ALA A 69 -34.94 24.53 -14.40
CA ALA A 69 -33.69 24.27 -15.11
C ALA A 69 -32.55 23.95 -14.14
N ASP A 70 -32.43 24.75 -13.06
CA ASP A 70 -31.39 24.55 -12.04
C ASP A 70 -31.63 23.27 -11.25
N THR A 71 -32.89 22.90 -10.97
CA THR A 71 -33.24 21.61 -10.35
C THR A 71 -32.80 20.43 -11.22
N VAL A 72 -33.05 20.47 -12.52
CA VAL A 72 -32.64 19.40 -13.44
C VAL A 72 -31.12 19.29 -13.50
N ALA A 73 -30.42 20.43 -13.63
CA ALA A 73 -28.96 20.44 -13.65
C ALA A 73 -28.35 19.89 -12.35
N ALA A 74 -28.90 20.25 -11.19
CA ALA A 74 -28.45 19.73 -9.89
C ALA A 74 -28.70 18.22 -9.78
N GLN A 75 -29.84 17.71 -10.26
CA GLN A 75 -30.13 16.27 -10.26
C GLN A 75 -29.20 15.48 -11.19
N GLU A 76 -28.85 16.02 -12.35
CA GLU A 76 -27.85 15.43 -13.24
C GLU A 76 -26.48 15.38 -12.55
N ARG A 77 -26.06 16.48 -11.92
CA ARG A 77 -24.79 16.51 -11.18
C ARG A 77 -24.75 15.53 -10.01
N ILE A 78 -25.84 15.41 -9.24
CA ILE A 78 -25.99 14.42 -8.16
C ILE A 78 -25.75 13.01 -8.70
N LYS A 79 -26.35 12.68 -9.85
CA LYS A 79 -26.19 11.37 -10.47
C LYS A 79 -24.74 11.10 -10.86
N ASP A 80 -24.06 12.08 -11.43
CA ASP A 80 -22.65 11.97 -11.82
C ASP A 80 -21.75 11.81 -10.60
N VAL A 81 -21.95 12.63 -9.55
CA VAL A 81 -21.18 12.55 -8.30
C VAL A 81 -21.39 11.20 -7.61
N LEU A 82 -22.61 10.67 -7.56
CA LEU A 82 -22.90 9.34 -7.03
C LEU A 82 -22.20 8.23 -7.84
N ALA A 83 -22.13 8.37 -9.16
CA ALA A 83 -21.39 7.42 -9.99
C ALA A 83 -19.90 7.46 -9.67
N SER A 84 -19.29 8.65 -9.56
CA SER A 84 -17.89 8.81 -9.18
C SER A 84 -17.58 8.26 -7.78
N ILE A 85 -18.46 8.50 -6.78
CA ILE A 85 -18.29 7.93 -5.44
C ILE A 85 -18.26 6.39 -5.50
N LYS A 86 -19.16 5.78 -6.27
CA LYS A 86 -19.21 4.33 -6.42
C LYS A 86 -17.97 3.76 -7.10
N GLU A 87 -17.47 4.45 -8.13
CA GLU A 87 -16.22 4.08 -8.81
C GLU A 87 -15.04 4.14 -7.86
N TYR A 88 -14.91 5.24 -7.10
CA TYR A 88 -13.85 5.41 -6.10
C TYR A 88 -13.95 4.36 -4.99
N ASP A 89 -15.13 4.08 -4.46
CA ASP A 89 -15.31 3.04 -3.44
C ASP A 89 -14.86 1.65 -3.96
N ALA A 90 -15.10 1.34 -5.23
CA ALA A 90 -14.68 0.10 -5.86
C ALA A 90 -13.16 0.04 -6.10
N GLU A 91 -12.56 1.12 -6.59
CA GLU A 91 -11.12 1.22 -6.80
C GLU A 91 -10.35 1.20 -5.46
N GLY A 92 -10.83 1.91 -4.45
CA GLY A 92 -10.29 1.84 -3.09
C GLY A 92 -10.37 0.43 -2.50
N ALA A 93 -11.42 -0.34 -2.81
CA ALA A 93 -11.52 -1.74 -2.39
C ALA A 93 -10.50 -2.64 -3.11
N ALA A 94 -10.21 -2.37 -4.39
CA ALA A 94 -9.15 -3.06 -5.13
C ALA A 94 -7.76 -2.75 -4.55
N ILE A 95 -7.45 -1.48 -4.29
CA ILE A 95 -6.17 -1.05 -3.70
C ILE A 95 -5.96 -1.70 -2.33
N ARG A 96 -6.99 -1.73 -1.46
CA ARG A 96 -6.89 -2.41 -0.15
C ARG A 96 -6.56 -3.90 -0.28
N LYS A 97 -7.10 -4.57 -1.29
CA LYS A 97 -6.78 -5.98 -1.56
C LYS A 97 -5.33 -6.16 -2.03
N GLU A 98 -4.80 -5.21 -2.79
CA GLU A 98 -3.39 -5.20 -3.20
C GLU A 98 -2.46 -4.94 -2.00
N ILE A 99 -2.84 -4.06 -1.08
CA ILE A 99 -2.14 -3.86 0.20
C ILE A 99 -2.10 -5.15 1.02
N ASP A 100 -3.22 -5.89 1.09
CA ASP A 100 -3.26 -7.18 1.77
C ASP A 100 -2.32 -8.21 1.12
N ALA A 101 -2.27 -8.26 -0.22
CA ALA A 101 -1.35 -9.12 -0.96
C ALA A 101 0.12 -8.73 -0.73
N ASN A 102 0.42 -7.44 -0.71
CA ASN A 102 1.73 -6.90 -0.37
C ASN A 102 2.17 -7.32 1.06
N GLU A 103 1.27 -7.26 2.04
CA GLU A 103 1.56 -7.69 3.41
C GLU A 103 1.78 -9.21 3.51
N VAL A 104 1.09 -10.01 2.70
CA VAL A 104 1.38 -11.46 2.60
C VAL A 104 2.80 -11.69 2.07
N GLN A 105 3.21 -10.98 1.01
CA GLN A 105 4.58 -11.07 0.49
C GLN A 105 5.61 -10.65 1.54
N ARG A 106 5.36 -9.55 2.28
CA ARG A 106 6.24 -9.09 3.36
C ARG A 106 6.46 -10.16 4.43
N ARG A 107 5.41 -10.90 4.82
CA ARG A 107 5.50 -12.02 5.77
C ARG A 107 6.30 -13.19 5.22
N GLN A 108 6.18 -13.48 3.92
CA GLN A 108 6.97 -14.52 3.26
C GLN A 108 8.46 -14.16 3.26
N LEU A 109 8.80 -12.91 2.91
CA LEU A 109 10.19 -12.41 2.98
C LEU A 109 10.76 -12.54 4.39
N GLN A 110 9.98 -12.19 5.42
CA GLN A 110 10.41 -12.38 6.81
C GLN A 110 10.65 -13.86 7.14
N THR A 111 9.76 -14.75 6.70
CA THR A 111 9.91 -16.20 6.92
C THR A 111 11.19 -16.73 6.25
N GLU A 112 11.51 -16.30 5.03
CA GLU A 112 12.75 -16.68 4.35
C GLU A 112 14.00 -16.23 5.13
N ILE A 113 13.98 -15.02 5.70
CA ILE A 113 15.06 -14.50 6.53
C ILE A 113 15.22 -15.33 7.81
N ASP A 114 14.11 -15.67 8.47
CA ASP A 114 14.12 -16.43 9.72
C ASP A 114 14.66 -17.86 9.49
N VAL A 115 14.29 -18.50 8.37
CA VAL A 115 14.83 -19.81 7.96
C VAL A 115 16.32 -19.73 7.63
N ALA A 116 16.76 -18.68 6.93
CA ALA A 116 18.16 -18.50 6.56
C ALA A 116 19.07 -18.20 7.76
N THR A 117 18.57 -17.48 8.75
CA THR A 117 19.31 -17.11 9.98
C THR A 117 19.34 -18.22 11.02
N SER A 118 18.26 -19.00 11.19
CA SER A 118 18.23 -20.13 12.14
C SER A 118 19.17 -21.29 11.77
N ASN A 119 19.55 -21.42 10.49
CA ASN A 119 20.35 -22.54 9.97
C ASN A 119 21.83 -22.20 9.68
N ASN A 120 22.36 -21.05 10.11
CA ASN A 120 23.71 -20.62 9.72
C ASN A 120 24.59 -20.24 10.93
N THR A 121 25.85 -20.69 10.99
CA THR A 121 26.77 -20.35 12.09
C THR A 121 27.31 -18.92 12.04
N ASP A 122 27.28 -18.27 10.87
CA ASP A 122 27.54 -16.82 10.71
C ASP A 122 26.25 -15.97 10.82
N ALA A 123 25.19 -16.56 11.38
CA ALA A 123 23.89 -15.93 11.61
C ALA A 123 23.97 -14.51 12.20
N PRO A 124 24.87 -14.18 13.15
CA PRO A 124 24.88 -12.84 13.74
C PRO A 124 25.17 -11.73 12.73
N PHE A 125 26.08 -11.96 11.77
CA PHE A 125 26.43 -10.96 10.76
C PHE A 125 25.32 -10.81 9.72
N LEU A 126 24.80 -11.93 9.21
CA LEU A 126 23.68 -11.93 8.26
C LEU A 126 22.41 -11.31 8.88
N GLN A 127 22.12 -11.65 10.13
CA GLN A 127 21.01 -11.09 10.88
C GLN A 127 21.21 -9.60 11.12
N MET A 128 22.42 -9.14 11.46
CA MET A 128 22.71 -7.72 11.65
C MET A 128 22.49 -6.92 10.37
N VAL A 129 23.09 -7.34 9.25
CA VAL A 129 22.95 -6.64 7.96
C VAL A 129 21.50 -6.62 7.47
N MET A 130 20.79 -7.74 7.57
CA MET A 130 19.38 -7.81 7.16
C MET A 130 18.47 -6.99 8.08
N SER A 131 18.72 -7.02 9.41
CA SER A 131 17.95 -6.23 10.38
C SER A 131 18.13 -4.73 10.16
N PHE A 132 19.36 -4.27 9.89
CA PHE A 132 19.60 -2.86 9.57
C PHE A 132 18.87 -2.42 8.30
N ARG A 133 18.89 -3.24 7.23
CA ARG A 133 18.19 -2.94 5.98
C ARG A 133 16.67 -2.91 6.14
N MET A 134 16.11 -3.88 6.85
CA MET A 134 14.68 -3.93 7.19
C MET A 134 14.25 -2.73 8.05
N GLN A 135 15.06 -2.36 9.04
CA GLN A 135 14.79 -1.20 9.89
C GLN A 135 14.86 0.10 9.11
N ALA A 136 15.82 0.25 8.20
CA ALA A 136 15.92 1.43 7.34
C ALA A 136 14.69 1.61 6.44
N LEU A 137 14.21 0.53 5.81
CA LEU A 137 13.00 0.56 4.99
C LEU A 137 11.73 0.80 5.82
N LYS A 138 11.63 0.19 7.00
CA LYS A 138 10.54 0.45 7.94
C LYS A 138 10.53 1.89 8.45
N LEU A 139 11.70 2.47 8.69
CA LEU A 139 11.83 3.87 9.09
C LEU A 139 11.39 4.80 7.96
N GLN A 140 11.77 4.51 6.71
CA GLN A 140 11.34 5.27 5.54
C GLN A 140 9.81 5.24 5.36
N GLU A 141 9.20 4.07 5.53
CA GLU A 141 7.73 3.94 5.55
C GLU A 141 7.11 4.77 6.68
N GLN A 142 7.63 4.66 7.91
CA GLN A 142 7.08 5.40 9.04
C GLN A 142 7.19 6.91 8.87
N GLN A 143 8.30 7.40 8.32
CA GLN A 143 8.46 8.80 7.99
C GLN A 143 7.40 9.24 6.96
N PHE A 144 7.12 8.40 5.96
CA PHE A 144 6.07 8.66 5.00
C PHE A 144 4.68 8.69 5.65
N GLN A 145 4.33 7.69 6.46
CA GLN A 145 3.05 7.65 7.20
C GLN A 145 2.87 8.82 8.17
N THR A 146 3.96 9.34 8.73
CA THR A 146 3.92 10.51 9.62
C THR A 146 3.75 11.81 8.84
N ALA A 147 4.33 11.91 7.64
CA ALA A 147 4.16 13.07 6.76
C ALA A 147 2.76 13.14 6.13
N LEU A 148 2.03 12.02 6.09
CA LEU A 148 0.64 11.94 5.64
C LEU A 148 -0.40 12.22 6.76
N ARG A 149 0.02 12.43 8.01
CA ARG A 149 -0.85 12.86 9.13
C ARG A 149 -0.76 14.36 9.35
#